data_AF-A0A350ID58-F1
#
_entry.id   AF-A0A350ID58-F1
#
_cell.length_a   1.000
_cell.length_b   1.000
_cell.length_c   1.000
_cell.angle_alpha   90.00
_cell.angle_beta   90.00
_cell.angle_gamma   90.00
#
_symmetry.space_group_name_H-M   'P 1'
#
loop_
_entity.id
_entity.type
_entity.pdbx_description
1 polymer ?
#
loop_
_entity_poly.entity_id
_entity_poly.type
_entity_poly.pdbx_seq_one_letter_code
_entity_poly.pdbx_strand_id
1 'polypeptide(L)' 'MEMFTVEFEEDETCITVLDNTGELEDVVALLYDDYCHFRQWNAKANKFEVITLKPEMYLKLMKAWDLQEGAYDIVTVE' A
#
# COMPACT_ATOMS: atom_id res chain seq x y z
N MET A 1 15.19 -7.74 10.68
CA MET A 1 15.23 -6.71 9.62
C MET A 1 13.94 -6.90 8.85
N GLU A 2 13.01 -5.96 8.94
CA GLU A 2 11.85 -5.96 8.05
C GLU A 2 12.34 -5.52 6.67
N MET A 3 12.03 -6.32 5.66
CA MET A 3 12.52 -6.11 4.30
C MET A 3 11.37 -5.62 3.45
N PHE A 4 11.62 -4.57 2.69
CA PHE A 4 10.73 -4.13 1.63
C PHE A 4 11.59 -3.74 0.42
N THR A 5 10.99 -3.84 -0.77
CA THR A 5 11.58 -3.35 -2.01
C THR A 5 10.73 -2.24 -2.58
N VAL A 6 11.37 -1.35 -3.33
CA VAL A 6 10.71 -0.30 -4.13
C VAL A 6 11.30 -0.38 -5.52
N GLU A 7 10.46 -0.68 -6.50
CA GLU A 7 10.83 -0.88 -7.88
C GLU A 7 10.03 0.11 -8.74
N PHE A 8 10.69 0.72 -9.72
CA PHE A 8 10.08 1.67 -10.65
C PHE A 8 10.08 1.04 -12.04
N GLU A 9 8.89 0.86 -12.61
CA GLU A 9 8.71 0.29 -13.95
C GLU A 9 7.71 1.14 -14.73
N GLU A 10 8.12 1.68 -15.89
CA GLU A 10 7.27 2.53 -16.74
C GLU A 10 6.46 3.59 -15.97
N ASP A 11 5.14 3.40 -15.84
CA ASP A 11 4.16 4.26 -15.16
C ASP A 11 3.75 3.73 -13.77
N GLU A 12 4.48 2.76 -13.22
CA GLU A 12 4.21 2.07 -11.97
C GLU A 12 5.38 2.22 -10.98
N THR A 13 5.04 2.49 -9.71
CA THR A 13 5.92 2.18 -8.57
C THR A 13 5.39 0.95 -7.85
N CYS A 14 6.18 -0.11 -7.78
CA CYS A 14 5.86 -1.35 -7.08
C CYS A 14 6.60 -1.41 -5.75
N ILE A 15 5.85 -1.46 -4.65
CA ILE A 15 6.40 -1.65 -3.31
C ILE A 15 6.00 -3.04 -2.82
N THR A 16 6.98 -3.88 -2.51
CA THR A 16 6.73 -5.20 -1.90
C THR A 16 7.16 -5.18 -0.44
N VAL A 17 6.24 -5.49 0.47
CA VAL A 17 6.48 -5.60 1.91
C VAL A 17 6.41 -7.06 2.31
N LEU A 18 7.54 -7.61 2.78
CA LEU A 18 7.66 -9.02 3.09
C LEU A 18 7.27 -9.31 4.54
N ASP A 19 6.45 -10.34 4.75
CA ASP A 19 6.25 -10.90 6.09
C ASP A 19 7.31 -11.96 6.39
N ASN A 20 8.33 -11.56 7.15
CA ASN A 20 9.42 -12.46 7.54
C ASN A 20 9.02 -13.50 8.61
N THR A 21 7.80 -13.43 9.15
CA THR A 21 7.30 -14.41 10.12
C THR A 21 6.64 -15.61 9.45
N GLY A 22 6.15 -15.44 8.21
CA GLY A 22 5.39 -16.43 7.47
C GLY A 22 3.96 -16.62 7.97
N GLU A 23 3.43 -15.68 8.76
CA GLU A 23 2.03 -15.68 9.21
C GLU A 23 1.09 -15.19 8.11
N LEU A 24 1.53 -14.21 7.33
CA LEU A 24 0.81 -13.56 6.25
C LEU A 24 1.58 -13.67 4.93
N GLU A 25 0.86 -13.59 3.82
CA GLU A 25 1.46 -13.45 2.49
C GLU A 25 2.00 -12.03 2.30
N ASP A 26 2.89 -11.82 1.33
CA ASP A 26 3.46 -10.49 1.09
C ASP A 26 2.39 -9.50 0.59
N VAL A 27 2.54 -8.24 0.98
CA VAL A 27 1.70 -7.14 0.48
C VAL A 27 2.44 -6.42 -0.65
N VAL A 28 1.78 -6.30 -1.79
CA VAL A 28 2.29 -5.55 -2.94
C VAL A 28 1.41 -4.32 -3.16
N ALA A 29 2.02 -3.14 -3.13
CA ALA A 29 1.39 -1.88 -3.51
C ALA A 29 1.86 -1.47 -4.90
N LEU A 30 0.94 -1.46 -5.86
CA LEU A 30 1.15 -0.98 -7.23
C LEU A 30 0.60 0.44 -7.30
N LEU A 31 1.49 1.43 -7.47
CA LEU A 31 1.14 2.84 -7.44
C LEU A 31 1.24 3.44 -8.85
N TYR A 32 0.11 3.94 -9.35
CA TYR A 32 0.00 4.68 -10.61
C TYR A 32 -0.47 6.12 -10.35
N ASP A 33 -0.51 6.94 -11.39
CA ASP A 33 -0.95 8.33 -11.32
C ASP A 33 -2.41 8.50 -10.84
N ASP A 34 -3.32 7.64 -11.32
CA ASP A 34 -4.75 7.76 -11.02
C ASP A 34 -5.21 6.90 -9.84
N TYR A 35 -4.58 5.75 -9.63
CA TYR A 35 -4.99 4.76 -8.64
C TYR A 35 -3.81 4.01 -8.05
N CYS A 36 -4.01 3.54 -6.82
CA CYS A 36 -3.11 2.60 -6.15
C CYS A 36 -3.86 1.29 -5.90
N HIS A 37 -3.18 0.16 -6.08
CA HIS A 37 -3.73 -1.16 -5.82
C HIS A 37 -2.87 -1.88 -4.80
N PHE A 38 -3.47 -2.21 -3.65
CA PHE A 38 -2.83 -3.07 -2.66
C PHE A 38 -3.35 -4.48 -2.85
N ARG A 39 -2.45 -5.44 -3.03
CA ARG A 39 -2.82 -6.84 -3.23
C ARG A 39 -2.03 -7.76 -2.33
N GLN A 40 -2.68 -8.86 -1.94
CA GLN A 40 -2.08 -9.98 -1.23
C GLN A 40 -2.63 -11.28 -1.83
N TRP A 41 -1.80 -12.31 -1.93
CA TRP A 41 -2.23 -13.61 -2.44
C TRP A 41 -3.13 -14.31 -1.41
N ASN A 42 -4.27 -14.86 -1.84
CA ASN A 42 -5.09 -15.73 -1.00
C ASN A 42 -5.04 -17.16 -1.55
N ALA A 43 -4.26 -18.03 -0.90
CA ALA A 43 -4.09 -19.42 -1.31
C ALA A 43 -5.40 -20.24 -1.28
N LYS A 44 -6.33 -19.93 -0.36
CA LYS A 44 -7.62 -20.63 -0.25
C LYS A 44 -8.55 -20.28 -1.41
N ALA A 45 -8.55 -19.01 -1.82
CA ALA A 45 -9.37 -18.53 -2.93
C ALA A 45 -8.66 -18.65 -4.29
N ASN A 46 -7.38 -19.00 -4.29
CA ASN A 46 -6.50 -19.11 -5.45
C ASN A 46 -6.54 -17.86 -6.35
N LYS A 47 -6.48 -16.68 -5.71
CA LYS A 47 -6.52 -15.37 -6.38
C LYS A 47 -5.90 -14.30 -5.49
N PHE A 48 -5.55 -13.17 -6.10
CA PHE A 48 -5.23 -11.96 -5.35
C PHE A 48 -6.50 -11.34 -4.77
N GLU A 49 -6.43 -10.93 -3.51
CA GLU A 49 -7.36 -9.99 -2.92
C GLU A 49 -6.79 -8.59 -3.11
N VAL A 50 -7.60 -7.65 -3.60
CA VAL A 50 -7.15 -6.33 -4.03
C VAL A 50 -8.02 -5.26 -3.41
N ILE A 51 -7.39 -4.22 -2.87
CA ILE A 51 -8.01 -2.96 -2.46
C ILE A 51 -7.51 -1.87 -3.40
N THR A 52 -8.45 -1.16 -4.02
CA THR A 52 -8.14 0.00 -4.87
C THR A 52 -8.35 1.29 -4.08
N LEU A 53 -7.37 2.17 -4.16
CA LEU A 53 -7.34 3.47 -3.51
C LEU A 53 -7.08 4.54 -4.57
N LYS A 54 -7.53 5.76 -4.31
CA LYS A 54 -6.93 6.92 -4.98
C LYS A 54 -5.61 7.31 -4.31
N PRO A 55 -4.67 7.96 -4.99
CA PRO A 55 -3.38 8.36 -4.41
C PRO A 55 -3.51 9.17 -3.12
N GLU A 56 -4.52 10.05 -3.01
CA GLU A 56 -4.75 10.83 -1.79
C GLU A 56 -5.19 9.97 -0.59
N MET A 57 -5.85 8.83 -0.84
CA MET A 57 -6.22 7.88 0.21
C MET A 57 -5.00 7.13 0.73
N TYR A 58 -4.10 6.71 -0.18
CA TYR A 58 -2.83 6.12 0.21
C TYR A 58 -1.98 7.09 1.05
N LEU A 59 -1.87 8.35 0.62
CA LEU A 59 -1.16 9.39 1.37
C LEU A 59 -1.77 9.60 2.76
N LYS A 60 -3.10 9.58 2.90
CA LYS A 60 -3.79 9.66 4.19
C LYS A 60 -3.41 8.49 5.10
N LEU A 61 -3.36 7.25 4.58
CA LEU A 61 -2.93 6.08 5.36
C LEU A 61 -1.48 6.20 5.83
N MET A 62 -0.55 6.61 4.96
CA MET A 62 0.85 6.81 5.35
C MET A 62 1.00 7.85 6.45
N LYS A 63 0.33 9.01 6.31
CA LYS A 63 0.41 10.10 7.31
C LYS A 63 -0.25 9.73 8.64
N ALA A 64 -1.28 8.88 8.62
CA ALA A 64 -2.00 8.48 9.82
C ALA A 64 -1.15 7.64 10.79
N TRP A 65 -0.09 6.98 10.29
CA TRP A 65 0.78 6.09 11.08
C TRP A 65 1.34 6.74 12.35
N ASP A 66 1.69 8.02 12.29
CA ASP A 66 2.33 8.75 13.39
C ASP A 66 1.39 9.74 14.11
N LEU A 67 0.08 9.65 13.88
CA LEU A 67 -0.92 10.54 14.50
C LEU A 67 -1.58 9.88 15.71
N GLN A 68 -2.03 10.72 16.65
CA GLN A 68 -2.90 10.29 17.75
C GLN A 68 -4.34 10.06 17.25
N GLU A 69 -5.20 9.53 18.12
CA GLU A 69 -6.62 9.40 17.80
C GLU A 69 -7.25 10.77 17.50
N GLY A 70 -8.04 10.84 16.44
CA GLY A 70 -8.68 12.08 16.01
C GLY A 70 -9.27 12.02 14.61
N ALA A 71 -9.89 13.14 14.22
CA ALA A 71 -10.36 13.37 12.86
C ALA A 71 -9.44 14.38 12.17
N TYR A 72 -8.87 14.00 11.05
CA TYR A 72 -7.89 14.78 10.31
C TYR A 72 -8.34 14.95 8.86
N ASP A 73 -7.98 16.08 8.26
CA ASP A 73 -8.01 16.24 6.81
C ASP A 73 -6.65 16.72 6.31
N ILE A 74 -6.31 16.34 5.08
CA ILE A 74 -5.10 16.82 4.42
C ILE A 74 -5.47 18.11 3.69
N VAL A 75 -5.06 19.23 4.25
CA VAL A 75 -5.13 20.52 3.55
C VAL A 75 -3.84 20.66 2.75
N THR A 76 -3.92 20.52 1.43
CA THR A 76 -2.83 20.92 0.53
C THR A 76 -2.88 22.43 0.37
N VAL A 77 -1.79 23.12 0.72
CA VAL A 77 -1.61 24.52 0.36
C VAL A 77 -1.03 24.52 -1.05
N GLU A 78 -1.69 25.20 -1.99
CA GLU A 78 -1.14 25.47 -3.33
C GLU A 78 0.14 26.29 -3.26
#